data_AF-A0A7W1SEQ7-F1
#
_entry.id   AF-A0A7W1SEQ7-F1
#
_cell.length_a   1.000
_cell.length_b   1.000
_cell.length_c   1.000
_cell.angle_alpha   90.00
_cell.angle_beta   90.00
_cell.angle_gamma   90.00
#
_symmetry.space_group_name_H-M   'P 1'
#
loop_
_entity.id
_entity.type
_entity.pdbx_description
1 polymer ?
#
loop_
_entity_poly.entity_id
_entity_poly.type
_entity_poly.pdbx_seq_one_letter_code
_entity_poly.pdbx_strand_id
1 'polypeptide(L)'
;MARPERVDDAATSADYRDRYEALTGCSLRAAEFTEGPLIGRGAAVTRRPLPQPVSLNLQTFVGGFFGGSRVTLNPTLRFRVGEALTTQVTYSRNDVKLPYGIFVTNLLRVRSSFSFNPNTFVQALVQDNDRADVWSMNLRFGWLQAANTGLFIVYNDTRGLYDLFDRPERTDRSLIIKFSRMFDVMR
;
A
#
# COMPACT_ATOMS: atom_id res chain seq x y z
N MET A 1 30.15 -29.68 38.50
CA MET A 1 30.00 -28.21 38.41
C MET A 1 30.68 -27.77 37.12
N ALA A 2 29.93 -27.72 36.02
CA ALA A 2 30.46 -27.50 34.68
C ALA A 2 29.84 -26.23 34.09
N ARG A 3 30.72 -25.39 33.54
CA ARG A 3 30.50 -24.08 32.89
C ARG A 3 29.60 -24.22 31.65
N PRO A 4 28.68 -23.28 31.36
CA PRO A 4 27.93 -23.34 30.12
C PRO A 4 28.78 -22.86 28.93
N GLU A 5 28.61 -23.60 27.85
CA GLU A 5 29.30 -23.53 26.57
C GLU A 5 28.82 -22.31 25.76
N ARG A 6 29.77 -21.60 25.16
CA ARG A 6 29.58 -20.43 24.29
C ARG A 6 29.14 -20.96 22.93
N VAL A 7 27.91 -20.65 22.51
CA VAL A 7 27.45 -20.93 21.15
C VAL A 7 27.99 -19.82 20.26
N ASP A 8 28.92 -20.20 19.39
CA ASP A 8 29.54 -19.32 18.41
C ASP A 8 28.55 -19.01 17.28
N ASP A 9 28.24 -17.73 17.10
CA ASP A 9 27.47 -17.23 15.97
C ASP A 9 28.29 -17.41 14.68
N ALA A 10 27.79 -18.25 13.78
CA ALA A 10 28.38 -18.53 12.48
C ALA A 10 28.39 -17.27 11.59
N ALA A 11 29.50 -16.55 11.59
CA ALA A 11 29.85 -15.57 10.57
C ALA A 11 30.06 -16.30 9.24
N THR A 12 29.07 -16.27 8.36
CA THR A 12 29.24 -16.68 6.96
C THR A 12 29.85 -15.51 6.19
N SER A 13 31.18 -15.53 6.06
CA SER A 13 31.92 -14.68 5.14
C SER A 13 31.73 -15.19 3.70
N ALA A 14 31.11 -14.38 2.86
CA ALA A 14 31.21 -14.52 1.41
C ALA A 14 31.95 -13.31 0.88
N ASP A 15 33.25 -13.50 0.65
CA ASP A 15 34.06 -12.65 -0.19
C ASP A 15 33.54 -12.78 -1.63
N TYR A 16 32.93 -11.71 -2.14
CA TYR A 16 32.55 -11.57 -3.54
C TYR A 16 33.04 -10.20 -4.03
N ARG A 17 34.36 -10.07 -4.09
CA ARG A 17 35.06 -9.05 -4.88
C ARG A 17 34.71 -9.24 -6.36
N ASP A 18 33.65 -8.60 -6.82
CA ASP A 18 33.70 -7.64 -7.93
C ASP A 18 32.28 -7.16 -8.31
N ARG A 19 32.17 -5.85 -8.51
CA ARG A 19 31.09 -5.13 -9.22
C ARG A 19 29.66 -5.32 -8.73
N TYR A 20 29.18 -4.40 -7.88
CA TYR A 20 27.87 -3.72 -7.96
C TYR A 20 27.81 -2.63 -6.87
N GLU A 21 28.41 -1.46 -7.11
CA GLU A 21 28.38 -0.28 -6.21
C GLU A 21 27.02 0.45 -6.15
N ALA A 22 25.91 -0.24 -6.36
CA ALA A 22 24.59 0.39 -6.30
C ALA A 22 23.60 -0.52 -5.60
N LEU A 23 23.67 -0.60 -4.26
CA LEU A 23 22.54 -0.94 -3.39
C LEU A 23 22.83 -0.69 -1.89
N THR A 24 23.94 -0.04 -1.54
CA THR A 24 24.25 0.32 -0.15
C THR A 24 23.45 1.55 0.27
N GLY A 25 22.39 1.35 1.04
CA GLY A 25 21.68 2.47 1.67
C GLY A 25 20.38 2.12 2.37
N CYS A 26 19.77 0.97 2.10
CA CYS A 26 18.54 0.55 2.76
C CYS A 26 18.86 0.08 4.19
N SER A 27 18.55 0.88 5.21
CA SER A 27 18.61 0.41 6.59
C SER A 27 17.24 -0.12 7.00
N LEU A 28 17.16 -1.41 7.32
CA LEU A 28 16.00 -2.02 7.96
C LEU A 28 16.05 -1.66 9.45
N ARG A 29 15.05 -0.91 9.95
CA ARG A 29 14.83 -0.84 11.40
C ARG A 29 14.02 -2.07 11.82
N ALA A 30 14.57 -2.81 12.78
CA ALA A 30 14.02 -4.04 13.32
C ALA A 30 12.66 -3.81 13.98
N ALA A 31 11.85 -4.88 13.95
CA ALA A 31 10.49 -4.94 14.43
C ALA A 31 10.34 -4.46 15.87
N GLU A 32 9.44 -3.50 16.08
CA GLU A 32 8.94 -3.17 17.41
C GLU A 32 7.83 -4.18 17.75
N PHE A 33 8.04 -5.00 18.76
CA PHE A 33 7.08 -5.99 19.26
C PHE A 33 6.31 -5.37 20.43
N THR A 34 4.98 -5.30 20.34
CA THR A 34 4.11 -4.80 21.42
C THR A 34 3.51 -5.99 22.18
N GLU A 35 3.52 -5.96 23.51
CA GLU A 35 2.88 -7.00 24.33
C GLU A 35 1.37 -7.04 24.11
N GLY A 36 0.88 -8.18 23.64
CA GLY A 36 -0.42 -8.34 22.97
C GLY A 36 -0.28 -9.32 21.79
N PRO A 37 -1.24 -9.43 20.86
CA PRO A 37 -0.99 -10.16 19.62
C PRO A 37 0.33 -9.68 19.00
N LEU A 38 1.22 -10.61 18.60
CA LEU A 38 2.54 -10.28 18.07
C LEU A 38 2.39 -9.40 16.82
N ILE A 39 2.56 -8.09 16.98
CA ILE A 39 2.62 -7.13 15.88
C ILE A 39 4.10 -6.88 15.61
N GLY A 40 4.58 -7.27 14.43
CA GLY A 40 5.92 -6.93 13.96
C GLY A 40 5.83 -5.80 12.93
N ARG A 41 6.51 -4.68 13.14
CA ARG A 41 6.60 -3.59 12.16
C ARG A 41 8.04 -3.37 11.74
N GLY A 42 8.42 -3.83 10.55
CA GLY A 42 9.71 -3.52 9.92
C GLY A 42 9.56 -2.38 8.92
N ALA A 43 10.44 -1.39 8.95
CA ALA A 43 10.51 -0.38 7.90
C ALA A 43 11.94 -0.31 7.35
N ALA A 44 12.08 -0.51 6.05
CA ALA A 44 13.32 -0.32 5.32
C ALA A 44 13.34 1.13 4.82
N VAL A 45 14.18 1.94 5.45
CA VAL A 45 14.27 3.38 5.23
C VAL A 45 15.72 3.70 4.83
N THR A 46 15.90 4.31 3.66
CA THR A 46 17.23 4.56 3.10
C THR A 46 17.89 5.77 3.77
N ARG A 47 19.07 5.62 4.36
CA ARG A 47 19.78 6.68 5.12
C ARG A 47 20.45 7.76 4.24
N ARG A 48 19.76 8.29 3.23
CA ARG A 48 20.23 9.51 2.55
C ARG A 48 19.38 10.71 3.00
N PRO A 49 19.97 11.91 3.16
CA PRO A 49 19.25 13.13 3.52
C PRO A 49 18.39 13.68 2.36
N LEU A 50 18.39 13.00 1.20
CA LEU A 50 17.55 13.32 0.05
C LEU A 50 16.13 12.74 0.25
N PRO A 51 15.09 13.39 -0.29
CA PRO A 51 13.74 12.81 -0.32
C PRO A 51 13.82 11.38 -0.85
N GLN A 52 13.44 10.41 -0.03
CA GLN A 52 13.63 9.00 -0.35
C GLN A 52 12.74 8.63 -1.52
N PRO A 53 13.31 8.23 -2.66
CA PRO A 53 12.50 7.94 -3.83
C PRO A 53 11.73 6.62 -3.67
N VAL A 54 12.19 5.74 -2.79
CA VAL A 54 11.56 4.45 -2.50
C VAL A 54 11.60 4.22 -0.98
N SER A 55 10.50 3.74 -0.40
CA SER A 55 10.46 3.21 0.96
C SER A 55 9.65 1.92 1.00
N LEU A 56 10.09 0.96 1.82
CA LEU A 56 9.39 -0.29 2.03
C LEU A 56 9.01 -0.40 3.51
N ASN A 57 7.75 -0.72 3.77
CA ASN A 57 7.24 -0.99 5.10
C ASN A 57 6.62 -2.38 5.11
N LEU A 58 6.97 -3.20 6.08
CA LEU A 58 6.43 -4.53 6.29
C LEU A 58 5.77 -4.56 7.66
N GLN A 59 4.46 -4.75 7.67
CA GLN A 59 3.71 -4.94 8.91
C GLN A 59 3.15 -6.35 8.98
N THR A 60 3.48 -7.07 10.04
CA THR A 60 2.92 -8.37 10.39
C THR A 60 2.08 -8.26 11.65
N PHE A 61 1.00 -9.02 11.70
CA PHE A 61 0.13 -9.14 12.87
C PHE A 61 -0.18 -10.61 13.08
N VAL A 62 0.07 -11.14 14.26
CA VAL A 62 -0.26 -12.52 14.64
C VAL A 62 -1.03 -12.46 15.95
N GLY A 63 -2.28 -12.90 15.95
CA GLY A 63 -3.14 -12.77 17.13
C GLY A 63 -4.37 -13.65 17.11
N GLY A 64 -5.08 -13.69 18.23
CA GLY A 64 -6.39 -14.36 18.32
C GLY A 64 -7.46 -13.65 17.48
N PHE A 65 -8.36 -14.40 16.86
CA PHE A 65 -9.48 -13.88 16.08
C PHE A 65 -10.73 -14.75 16.29
N PHE A 66 -11.73 -14.23 17.01
CA PHE A 66 -13.04 -14.88 17.26
C PHE A 66 -12.96 -16.38 17.63
N GLY A 67 -12.16 -16.72 18.65
CA GLY A 67 -11.97 -18.12 19.09
C GLY A 67 -10.99 -18.94 18.24
N GLY A 68 -10.39 -18.31 17.23
CA GLY A 68 -9.33 -18.87 16.39
C GLY A 68 -8.07 -17.99 16.37
N SER A 69 -7.23 -18.13 15.35
CA SER A 69 -6.01 -17.34 15.17
C SER A 69 -5.98 -16.67 13.79
N ARG A 70 -5.32 -15.52 13.72
CA ARG A 70 -5.18 -14.73 12.51
C ARG A 70 -3.76 -14.25 12.35
N VAL A 71 -3.21 -14.47 11.17
CA VAL A 71 -1.92 -13.94 10.72
C VAL A 71 -2.18 -12.99 9.56
N THR A 72 -1.73 -11.74 9.69
CA THR A 72 -1.84 -10.74 8.64
C THR A 72 -0.46 -10.24 8.24
N LEU A 73 -0.21 -10.15 6.94
CA LEU A 73 1.01 -9.66 6.34
C LEU A 73 0.67 -8.48 5.42
N ASN A 74 1.25 -7.30 5.67
CA ASN A 74 0.95 -6.05 4.98
C ASN A 74 2.23 -5.35 4.48
N PRO A 75 2.93 -5.87 3.46
CA PRO A 75 3.95 -5.12 2.75
C PRO A 75 3.35 -3.89 2.06
N THR A 76 4.02 -2.77 2.22
CA THR A 76 3.72 -1.49 1.58
C THR A 76 4.98 -0.91 0.97
N LEU A 77 4.98 -0.80 -0.35
CA LEU A 77 6.02 -0.12 -1.12
C LEU A 77 5.53 1.28 -1.47
N ARG A 78 6.33 2.30 -1.18
CA ARG A 78 6.06 3.67 -1.63
C ARG A 78 7.18 4.14 -2.53
N PHE A 79 6.80 4.76 -3.62
CA PHE A 79 7.67 5.40 -4.59
C PHE A 79 7.31 6.88 -4.67
N ARG A 80 8.30 7.75 -4.66
CA ARG A 80 8.12 9.20 -4.78
C ARG A 80 9.19 9.77 -5.70
N VAL A 81 8.79 10.56 -6.69
CA VAL A 81 9.73 11.26 -7.57
C VAL A 81 9.45 12.75 -7.47
N GLY A 82 10.40 13.46 -6.86
CA GLY A 82 10.29 14.88 -6.58
C GLY A 82 9.05 15.22 -5.75
N GLU A 83 8.28 16.19 -6.25
CA GLU A 83 7.02 16.64 -5.66
C GLU A 83 5.79 16.29 -6.53
N ALA A 84 6.03 15.85 -7.76
CA ALA A 84 4.98 15.60 -8.75
C ALA A 84 4.35 14.22 -8.60
N LEU A 85 5.15 13.15 -8.44
CA LEU A 85 4.65 11.77 -8.46
C LEU A 85 4.81 11.09 -7.11
N THR A 86 3.73 10.50 -6.60
CA THR A 86 3.73 9.58 -5.46
C THR A 86 2.89 8.36 -5.78
N THR A 87 3.47 7.18 -5.63
CA THR A 87 2.81 5.89 -5.82
C THR A 87 2.99 5.03 -4.57
N GLN A 88 1.94 4.35 -4.15
CA GLN A 88 1.95 3.41 -3.04
C GLN A 88 1.27 2.11 -3.47
N VAL A 89 1.97 1.01 -3.31
CA VAL A 89 1.45 -0.33 -3.49
C VAL A 89 1.41 -1.00 -2.13
N THR A 90 0.24 -1.47 -1.73
CA THR A 90 0.03 -2.21 -0.49
C THR A 90 -0.59 -3.54 -0.85
N TYR A 91 0.04 -4.63 -0.42
CA TYR A 91 -0.54 -5.97 -0.50
C TYR A 91 -0.84 -6.45 0.91
N SER A 92 -2.07 -6.87 1.15
CA SER A 92 -2.53 -7.36 2.45
C SER A 92 -2.96 -8.81 2.29
N ARG A 93 -2.26 -9.72 2.96
CA ARG A 93 -2.62 -11.13 3.02
C ARG A 93 -3.06 -11.46 4.45
N ASN A 94 -4.27 -11.98 4.57
CA ASN A 94 -4.89 -12.29 5.84
C ASN A 94 -5.24 -13.79 5.89
N ASP A 95 -4.51 -14.55 6.70
CA ASP A 95 -4.76 -15.96 6.96
C ASP A 95 -5.53 -16.06 8.28
N VAL A 96 -6.77 -16.53 8.20
CA VAL A 96 -7.68 -16.63 9.34
C VAL A 96 -8.04 -18.09 9.54
N LYS A 97 -7.73 -18.62 10.73
CA LYS A 97 -8.08 -19.97 11.17
C LYS A 97 -9.14 -19.86 12.25
N LEU A 98 -10.35 -20.35 11.99
CA LEU A 98 -11.42 -20.47 12.98
C LEU A 98 -11.67 -21.96 13.29
N PRO A 99 -12.31 -22.27 14.43
CA PRO A 99 -12.68 -23.66 14.77
C PRO A 99 -13.54 -24.36 13.71
N TYR A 100 -14.28 -23.58 12.92
CA TYR A 100 -15.21 -24.06 11.90
C TYR A 100 -14.68 -23.93 10.46
N GLY A 101 -13.44 -23.46 10.25
CA GLY A 101 -12.85 -23.35 8.92
C GLY A 101 -11.65 -22.41 8.82
N ILE A 102 -10.87 -22.57 7.74
CA ILE A 102 -9.70 -21.77 7.43
C ILE A 102 -9.99 -20.98 6.15
N PHE A 103 -9.70 -19.68 6.14
CA PHE A 103 -9.79 -18.87 4.92
C PHE A 103 -8.64 -17.88 4.81
N VAL A 104 -8.21 -17.65 3.57
CA VAL A 104 -7.19 -16.65 3.22
C VAL A 104 -7.86 -15.54 2.40
N THR A 105 -7.57 -14.29 2.74
CA THR A 105 -8.01 -13.11 1.98
C THR A 105 -6.80 -12.31 1.53
N ASN A 106 -6.71 -12.03 0.24
CA ASN A 106 -5.70 -11.12 -0.30
C ASN A 106 -6.38 -9.83 -0.77
N LEU A 107 -5.71 -8.71 -0.55
CA LEU A 107 -6.14 -7.40 -1.02
C LEU A 107 -4.92 -6.67 -1.57
N LEU A 108 -4.93 -6.41 -2.88
CA LEU A 108 -3.97 -5.52 -3.52
C LEU A 108 -4.58 -4.11 -3.60
N ARG A 109 -3.81 -3.11 -3.18
CA ARG A 109 -4.19 -1.70 -3.28
C ARG A 109 -3.05 -0.91 -3.91
N VAL A 110 -3.35 -0.25 -5.02
CA VAL A 110 -2.42 0.65 -5.70
C VAL A 110 -3.00 2.05 -5.66
N ARG A 111 -2.24 3.00 -5.10
CA ARG A 111 -2.58 4.42 -5.10
C ARG A 111 -1.48 5.18 -5.84
N SER A 112 -1.88 5.99 -6.81
CA SER A 112 -0.96 6.84 -7.57
C SER A 112 -1.49 8.27 -7.58
N SER A 113 -0.62 9.24 -7.37
CA SER A 113 -0.94 10.68 -7.41
C SER A 113 0.12 11.37 -8.25
N PHE A 114 -0.30 12.05 -9.29
CA PHE A 114 0.55 12.81 -10.19
C PHE A 114 0.08 14.25 -10.30
N SER A 115 0.92 15.20 -9.92
CA SER A 115 0.67 16.64 -10.01
C SER A 115 1.45 17.18 -11.20
N PHE A 116 0.74 17.68 -12.22
CA PHE A 116 1.34 18.34 -13.38
C PHE A 116 1.84 19.74 -13.00
N ASN A 117 1.00 20.47 -12.27
CA ASN A 117 1.25 21.82 -11.74
C ASN A 117 0.58 21.93 -10.36
N PRO A 118 0.87 22.96 -9.54
CA PRO A 118 0.19 23.15 -8.24
C PRO A 118 -1.34 23.18 -8.33
N ASN A 119 -1.85 23.50 -9.52
CA ASN A 119 -3.28 23.63 -9.80
C ASN A 119 -3.87 22.42 -10.56
N THR A 120 -3.07 21.48 -11.06
CA THR A 120 -3.56 20.38 -11.91
C THR A 120 -2.98 19.05 -11.47
N PHE A 121 -3.85 18.10 -11.13
CA PHE A 121 -3.45 16.80 -10.62
C PHE A 121 -4.36 15.66 -11.09
N VAL A 122 -3.80 14.45 -11.09
CA VAL A 122 -4.50 13.19 -11.30
C VAL A 122 -4.20 12.26 -10.13
N GLN A 123 -5.23 11.60 -9.63
CA GLN A 123 -5.14 10.58 -8.61
C GLN A 123 -5.86 9.33 -9.07
N ALA A 124 -5.26 8.18 -8.80
CA ALA A 124 -5.80 6.87 -9.09
C ALA A 124 -5.72 6.02 -7.83
N LEU A 125 -6.79 5.29 -7.54
CA LEU A 125 -6.84 4.25 -6.53
C LEU A 125 -7.46 3.01 -7.16
N VAL A 126 -6.67 1.95 -7.28
CA VAL A 126 -7.12 0.63 -7.71
C VAL A 126 -7.05 -0.31 -6.52
N GLN A 127 -8.10 -1.09 -6.32
CA GLN A 127 -8.16 -2.11 -5.29
C GLN A 127 -8.71 -3.39 -5.88
N ASP A 128 -8.05 -4.49 -5.57
CA ASP A 128 -8.42 -5.83 -6.00
C ASP A 128 -8.49 -6.75 -4.78
N ASN A 129 -9.60 -7.46 -4.64
CA ASN A 129 -9.90 -8.30 -3.49
C ASN A 129 -10.31 -9.70 -3.94
N ASP A 130 -9.35 -10.62 -3.92
CA ASP A 130 -9.52 -12.03 -4.33
C ASP A 130 -10.67 -12.74 -3.61
N ARG A 131 -10.95 -12.41 -2.34
CA ARG A 131 -11.95 -13.13 -1.53
C ARG A 131 -13.37 -12.76 -1.93
N ALA A 132 -13.59 -11.48 -2.22
CA ALA A 132 -14.86 -10.96 -2.69
C ALA A 132 -14.98 -11.06 -4.21
N ASP A 133 -13.88 -11.38 -4.89
CA ASP A 133 -13.69 -11.35 -6.33
C ASP A 133 -14.17 -10.01 -6.92
N VAL A 134 -13.76 -8.92 -6.26
CA VAL A 134 -14.17 -7.56 -6.63
C VAL A 134 -12.93 -6.73 -6.88
N TRP A 135 -12.91 -6.10 -8.05
CA TRP A 135 -11.98 -5.03 -8.33
C TRP A 135 -12.72 -3.69 -8.39
N SER A 136 -12.03 -2.64 -7.94
CA SER A 136 -12.53 -1.28 -7.95
C SER A 136 -11.43 -0.32 -8.37
N MET A 137 -11.82 0.70 -9.13
CA MET A 137 -10.96 1.77 -9.57
C MET A 137 -11.67 3.11 -9.36
N ASN A 138 -10.96 4.02 -8.71
CA ASN A 138 -11.34 5.41 -8.58
C ASN A 138 -10.25 6.26 -9.25
N LEU A 139 -10.63 7.01 -10.27
CA LEU A 139 -9.80 7.99 -10.93
C LEU A 139 -10.36 9.38 -10.66
N ARG A 140 -9.48 10.31 -10.32
CA ARG A 140 -9.82 11.70 -10.07
C ARG A 140 -8.85 12.59 -10.83
N PHE A 141 -9.38 13.44 -11.68
CA PHE A 141 -8.69 14.57 -12.26
C PHE A 141 -9.21 15.86 -11.62
N GLY A 142 -8.30 16.75 -11.23
CA GLY A 142 -8.63 18.06 -10.70
C GLY A 142 -7.81 19.13 -11.38
N TRP A 143 -8.48 20.13 -11.92
CA TRP A 143 -7.88 21.36 -12.40
C TRP A 143 -8.49 22.53 -11.65
N LEU A 144 -7.72 23.05 -10.69
CA LEU A 144 -8.07 24.10 -9.76
C LEU A 144 -7.69 25.48 -10.29
N GLN A 145 -8.44 26.48 -9.85
CA GLN A 145 -8.15 27.90 -9.95
C GLN A 145 -8.15 28.50 -8.54
N ALA A 146 -8.14 29.82 -8.44
CA ALA A 146 -8.24 30.51 -7.16
C ALA A 146 -9.51 30.08 -6.38
N ALA A 147 -9.42 30.09 -5.06
CA ALA A 147 -10.51 29.74 -4.15
C ALA A 147 -11.08 28.30 -4.32
N ASN A 148 -10.25 27.32 -4.71
CA ASN A 148 -10.66 25.91 -4.89
C ASN A 148 -11.81 25.72 -5.90
N THR A 149 -12.02 26.71 -6.77
CA THR A 149 -12.91 26.61 -7.93
C THR A 149 -12.18 25.92 -9.07
N GLY A 150 -12.89 25.36 -10.03
CA GLY A 150 -12.27 24.64 -11.14
C GLY A 150 -13.09 23.45 -11.62
N LEU A 151 -12.41 22.58 -12.38
CA LEU A 151 -12.95 21.38 -12.98
C LEU A 151 -12.49 20.15 -12.20
N PHE A 152 -13.45 19.31 -11.82
CA PHE A 152 -13.19 18.01 -11.21
C PHE A 152 -13.88 16.94 -12.03
N ILE A 153 -13.12 15.92 -12.42
CA ILE A 153 -13.64 14.74 -13.10
C ILE A 153 -13.33 13.56 -12.19
N VAL A 154 -14.36 12.81 -11.81
CA VAL A 154 -14.22 11.60 -10.99
C VAL A 154 -14.85 10.45 -11.75
N TYR A 155 -14.07 9.43 -12.01
CA TYR A 155 -14.51 8.18 -12.60
C TYR A 155 -14.39 7.06 -11.57
N ASN A 156 -15.45 6.30 -11.39
CA ASN A 156 -15.42 5.07 -10.60
C ASN A 156 -15.86 3.90 -11.46
N ASP A 157 -15.16 2.79 -11.36
CA ASP A 157 -15.53 1.50 -11.93
C ASP A 157 -15.40 0.47 -10.82
N THR A 158 -16.47 -0.25 -10.50
CA THR A 158 -16.42 -1.39 -9.59
C THR A 158 -17.07 -2.55 -10.31
N ARG A 159 -16.37 -3.68 -10.42
CA ARG A 159 -16.92 -4.91 -10.97
C ARG A 159 -16.73 -6.03 -9.97
N GLY A 160 -17.82 -6.72 -9.66
CA GLY A 160 -17.75 -8.04 -9.05
C GLY A 160 -17.59 -9.07 -10.16
N LEU A 161 -16.52 -9.84 -10.11
CA LEU A 161 -16.27 -11.01 -10.92
C LEU A 161 -17.08 -12.17 -10.30
N TYR A 162 -18.25 -12.46 -10.84
CA TYR A 162 -19.00 -13.68 -10.55
C TYR A 162 -18.99 -14.50 -11.83
N ASP A 163 -18.18 -15.56 -11.88
CA ASP A 163 -18.14 -16.51 -13.02
C ASP A 163 -18.18 -17.97 -12.55
N LEU A 164 -19.22 -18.32 -11.79
CA LEU A 164 -19.57 -19.73 -11.55
C LEU A 164 -21.03 -20.07 -11.92
N PHE A 165 -21.90 -19.08 -12.14
CA PHE A 165 -23.28 -19.28 -12.59
C PHE A 165 -23.80 -18.03 -13.32
N ASP A 166 -24.07 -18.15 -14.62
CA ASP A 166 -24.82 -17.24 -15.52
C ASP A 166 -25.60 -16.09 -14.82
N ARG A 167 -24.90 -15.03 -14.40
CA ARG A 167 -25.53 -13.77 -13.98
C ARG A 167 -24.76 -12.60 -14.59
N PRO A 168 -25.47 -11.59 -15.12
CA PRO A 168 -24.80 -10.42 -15.66
C PRO A 168 -23.99 -9.73 -14.56
N GLU A 169 -22.70 -9.55 -14.81
CA GLU A 169 -21.77 -8.83 -13.94
C GLU A 169 -22.41 -7.52 -13.45
N ARG A 170 -22.46 -7.31 -12.13
CA ARG A 170 -22.87 -6.00 -11.58
C ARG A 170 -21.68 -5.05 -11.71
N THR A 171 -21.60 -4.44 -12.88
CA THR A 171 -20.62 -3.41 -13.22
C THR A 171 -21.20 -2.06 -12.86
N ASP A 172 -20.74 -1.49 -11.74
CA ASP A 172 -21.13 -0.16 -11.30
C ASP A 172 -20.09 0.85 -11.79
N ARG A 173 -20.40 1.52 -12.91
CA ARG A 173 -19.57 2.60 -13.49
C ARG A 173 -20.24 3.94 -13.27
N SER A 174 -19.47 4.92 -12.82
CA SER A 174 -19.93 6.31 -12.71
C SER A 174 -18.88 7.28 -13.21
N LEU A 175 -19.32 8.27 -13.98
CA LEU A 175 -18.52 9.41 -14.39
C LEU A 175 -19.20 10.67 -13.88
N ILE A 176 -18.50 11.43 -13.04
CA ILE A 176 -18.99 12.66 -12.44
C ILE A 176 -18.09 13.79 -12.88
N ILE A 177 -18.68 14.82 -13.49
CA ILE A 177 -18.00 16.04 -13.90
C ILE A 177 -18.58 17.19 -13.10
N LYS A 178 -17.73 17.92 -12.38
CA LYS A 178 -18.11 19.10 -11.60
C LYS A 178 -17.30 20.29 -12.07
N PHE A 179 -17.99 21.39 -12.35
CA PHE A 179 -17.37 22.66 -12.69
C PHE A 179 -17.86 23.73 -11.72
N SER A 180 -16.93 24.50 -11.16
CA SER A 180 -17.22 25.62 -10.27
C SER A 180 -16.38 26.82 -10.67
N ARG A 181 -16.96 28.03 -10.60
CA ARG A 181 -16.29 29.29 -10.91
C ARG A 181 -16.73 30.35 -9.91
N MET A 182 -15.77 31.08 -9.35
CA MET A 182 -16.05 32.23 -8.48
C MET A 182 -16.27 33.47 -9.35
N PHE A 183 -17.30 34.24 -9.02
CA PHE A 183 -17.55 35.55 -9.61
C PHE A 183 -17.41 36.59 -8.50
N ASP A 184 -16.60 37.61 -8.76
CA ASP A 184 -16.56 38.79 -7.90
C ASP A 184 -17.56 39.81 -8.46
N VAL A 185 -18.50 40.23 -7.63
CA VAL A 185 -19.61 41.13 -8.00
C VAL A 185 -19.33 42.56 -7.52
N MET A 186 -18.27 42.81 -6.75
CA MET A 186 -17.94 44.13 -6.19
C MET A 186 -16.69 44.72 -6.84
N ARG A 187 -16.80 45.11 -8.11
CA ARG A 187 -15.79 45.93 -8.79
C ARG A 187 -16.36 47.27 -9.24
#